data_AF-A0A1G0V9F0-F1
#
_entry.id   AF-A0A1G0V9F0-F1
#
_cell.length_a   1.000
_cell.length_b   1.000
_cell.length_c   1.000
_cell.angle_alpha   90.00
_cell.angle_beta   90.00
_cell.angle_gamma   90.00
#
_symmetry.space_group_name_H-M   'P 1'
#
loop_
_entity.id
_entity.type
_entity.pdbx_description
1 polymer ?
#
loop_
_entity_poly.entity_id
_entity_poly.type
_entity_poly.pdbx_seq_one_letter_code
_entity_poly.pdbx_strand_id
1 'polypeptide(L)'
;MRRIKDIVAEKPWVGWAIFFATLIIVFFVGLFGSSIIERRTEATLRFQPVEEIAEWEPRNEVWGENFPRQHQTYIQTKDTTFRSKYLGTALIDMLDREPDMVILWAGYAFSRDYNQARGHYYAVKDIRNTLRTGVKQPATCWTCKSTDVPRLMNEIGVANFYKKGWLDLGDQVVNHIGCQDCHDPKTMDLRITRPAFVEAFKRQGKDITKATHQEMRTYVCAQCHVEYYFAGEEKYLTFPWDNGFSVEDIEEYYDNIDFVDFVHALSKTPMIKAQHPDFELSKMGIHSQRGVACADCHMPYMSEGSVKFTDHHIQSPLNNMSRSCQVCHRESELDLTKNV
;
A
#
# COMPACT_ATOMS: atom_id res chain seq x y z
N MET A 1 54.96 12.14 -35.45
CA MET A 1 54.34 10.84 -35.10
C MET A 1 54.68 9.83 -36.18
N ARG A 2 55.31 8.70 -35.82
CA ARG A 2 55.52 7.58 -36.77
C ARG A 2 54.17 7.00 -37.16
N ARG A 3 53.95 6.66 -38.44
CA ARG A 3 52.67 6.06 -38.85
C ARG A 3 52.64 4.61 -38.39
N ILE A 4 51.45 4.10 -38.05
CA ILE A 4 51.27 2.69 -37.62
C ILE A 4 51.84 1.73 -38.66
N LYS A 5 51.74 2.06 -39.96
CA LYS A 5 52.35 1.29 -41.05
C LYS A 5 53.87 1.15 -40.92
N ASP A 6 54.57 2.21 -40.52
CA ASP A 6 56.04 2.22 -40.40
C ASP A 6 56.50 1.36 -39.20
N ILE A 7 55.71 1.36 -38.11
CA ILE A 7 55.99 0.59 -36.89
C ILE A 7 55.72 -0.91 -37.11
N VAL A 8 54.67 -1.26 -37.86
CA VAL A 8 54.34 -2.65 -38.19
C VAL A 8 55.35 -3.25 -39.17
N ALA A 9 55.92 -2.44 -40.08
CA ALA A 9 56.99 -2.86 -40.99
C ALA A 9 58.30 -3.18 -40.25
N GLU A 10 58.66 -2.40 -39.21
CA GLU A 10 59.84 -2.65 -38.38
C GLU A 10 59.62 -3.80 -37.35
N LYS A 11 58.39 -3.96 -36.85
CA LYS A 11 58.04 -4.92 -35.80
C LYS A 11 56.72 -5.64 -36.11
N PRO A 12 56.75 -6.77 -36.85
CA PRO A 12 55.56 -7.49 -37.28
C PRO A 12 54.64 -7.95 -36.13
N TRP A 13 55.20 -8.22 -34.94
CA TRP A 13 54.44 -8.60 -33.74
C TRP A 13 53.48 -7.50 -33.25
N VAL A 14 53.77 -6.23 -33.52
CA VAL A 14 52.89 -5.10 -33.19
C VAL A 14 51.59 -5.17 -34.00
N GLY A 15 51.67 -5.60 -35.27
CA GLY A 15 50.49 -5.81 -36.12
C GLY A 15 49.59 -6.92 -35.57
N TRP A 16 50.19 -8.05 -35.14
CA TRP A 16 49.45 -9.14 -34.50
C TRP A 16 48.85 -8.73 -33.16
N ALA A 17 49.55 -7.96 -32.34
CA ALA A 17 49.03 -7.45 -31.07
C ALA A 17 47.82 -6.53 -31.28
N ILE A 18 47.87 -5.61 -32.25
CA ILE A 18 46.73 -4.73 -32.61
C ILE A 18 45.56 -5.55 -33.13
N PHE A 19 45.81 -6.57 -33.96
CA PHE A 19 44.77 -7.46 -34.48
C PHE A 19 44.04 -8.21 -33.36
N PHE A 20 44.77 -8.85 -32.44
CA PHE A 20 44.17 -9.56 -31.30
C PHE A 20 43.45 -8.61 -30.34
N ALA A 21 44.02 -7.44 -30.06
CA ALA A 21 43.35 -6.43 -29.23
C ALA A 21 42.03 -5.96 -29.87
N THR A 22 42.02 -5.77 -31.19
CA THR A 22 40.80 -5.38 -31.93
C THR A 22 39.76 -6.50 -31.90
N LEU A 23 40.16 -7.76 -32.09
CA LEU A 23 39.27 -8.93 -31.98
C LEU A 23 38.64 -9.02 -30.59
N ILE A 24 39.41 -8.82 -29.53
CA ILE A 24 38.92 -8.84 -28.15
C ILE A 24 37.89 -7.71 -27.94
N ILE A 25 38.18 -6.49 -28.40
CA ILE A 25 37.25 -5.36 -28.29
C ILE A 25 35.95 -5.65 -29.06
N VAL A 26 36.04 -6.12 -30.30
CA VAL A 26 34.86 -6.46 -31.11
C VAL A 26 34.04 -7.59 -30.47
N PHE A 27 34.70 -8.59 -29.89
CA PHE A 27 34.04 -9.67 -29.16
C PHE A 27 33.25 -9.13 -27.94
N PHE A 28 33.84 -8.27 -27.12
CA PHE A 28 33.15 -7.67 -25.98
C PHE A 28 32.01 -6.73 -26.41
N VAL A 29 32.17 -5.97 -27.50
CA VAL A 29 31.10 -5.16 -28.08
C VAL A 29 29.96 -6.05 -28.60
N GLY A 30 30.27 -7.19 -29.21
CA GLY A 30 29.29 -8.18 -29.64
C GLY A 30 28.52 -8.79 -28.47
N LEU A 31 29.21 -9.19 -27.40
CA LEU A 31 28.57 -9.69 -26.16
C LEU A 31 27.67 -8.62 -25.52
N PHE A 32 28.13 -7.37 -25.47
CA PHE A 32 27.34 -6.26 -24.96
C PHE A 32 26.09 -5.99 -25.81
N GLY A 33 26.24 -6.00 -27.13
CA GLY A 33 25.13 -5.88 -28.08
C GLY A 33 24.11 -7.00 -27.93
N SER A 34 24.56 -8.25 -27.81
CA SER A 34 23.69 -9.41 -27.54
C SER A 34 22.93 -9.24 -26.23
N SER A 35 23.61 -8.83 -25.16
CA SER A 35 22.97 -8.61 -23.85
C SER A 35 21.91 -7.50 -23.89
N ILE A 36 22.17 -6.41 -24.64
CA ILE A 36 21.18 -5.34 -24.83
C ILE A 36 19.95 -5.85 -25.59
N ILE A 37 20.15 -6.61 -26.67
CA ILE A 37 19.06 -7.13 -27.50
C ILE A 37 18.20 -8.11 -26.69
N GLU A 38 18.83 -9.03 -25.96
CA GLU A 38 18.14 -9.98 -25.08
C GLU A 38 17.30 -9.24 -24.03
N ARG A 39 17.90 -8.29 -23.32
CA ARG A 39 17.22 -7.47 -22.30
C ARG A 39 16.09 -6.59 -22.85
N ARG A 40 16.19 -6.12 -24.10
CA ARG A 40 15.12 -5.37 -24.78
C ARG A 40 13.98 -6.29 -25.23
N THR A 41 14.32 -7.49 -25.69
CA THR A 41 13.34 -8.51 -26.10
C THR A 41 12.57 -9.00 -24.88
N GLU A 42 13.25 -9.28 -23.77
CA GLU A 42 12.60 -9.57 -22.49
C GLU A 42 11.66 -8.46 -22.02
N ALA A 43 11.95 -7.19 -22.35
CA ALA A 43 11.11 -6.06 -21.95
C ALA A 43 9.81 -5.94 -22.75
N THR A 44 9.78 -6.46 -23.97
CA THR A 44 8.63 -6.33 -24.90
C THR A 44 7.66 -7.51 -24.84
N LEU A 45 8.07 -8.68 -24.34
CA LEU A 45 7.25 -9.90 -24.25
C LEU A 45 6.29 -9.97 -23.03
N ARG A 46 6.14 -8.90 -22.24
CA ARG A 46 5.68 -8.98 -20.82
C ARG A 46 4.18 -8.85 -20.55
N PHE A 47 3.34 -8.60 -21.54
CA PHE A 47 1.90 -8.39 -21.33
C PHE A 47 1.03 -9.52 -21.90
N GLN A 48 1.52 -10.77 -21.81
CA GLN A 48 0.65 -11.93 -22.00
C GLN A 48 0.46 -12.59 -20.64
N PRO A 49 -0.73 -12.52 -20.03
CA PRO A 49 -1.02 -13.27 -18.82
C PRO A 49 -0.79 -14.76 -19.10
N VAL A 50 -0.13 -15.43 -18.17
CA VAL A 50 0.08 -16.89 -18.20
C VAL A 50 -1.26 -17.58 -18.02
N GLU A 51 -2.11 -17.05 -17.13
CA GLU A 51 -3.47 -17.53 -16.86
C GLU A 51 -4.47 -16.38 -16.69
N GLU A 52 -5.75 -16.62 -16.99
CA GLU A 52 -6.80 -15.63 -16.76
C GLU A 52 -7.15 -15.54 -15.26
N ILE A 53 -7.17 -14.32 -14.72
CA ILE A 53 -7.55 -14.07 -13.33
C ILE A 53 -9.05 -13.75 -13.27
N ALA A 54 -9.79 -14.46 -12.43
CA ALA A 54 -11.22 -14.21 -12.25
C ALA A 54 -11.50 -12.83 -11.62
N GLU A 55 -12.65 -12.23 -11.96
CA GLU A 55 -13.06 -10.86 -11.56
C GLU A 55 -12.83 -10.53 -10.06
N TRP A 56 -13.14 -11.51 -9.21
CA TRP A 56 -13.06 -11.40 -7.75
C TRP A 56 -12.11 -12.41 -7.12
N GLU A 57 -11.10 -12.90 -7.84
CA GLU A 57 -10.10 -13.85 -7.33
C GLU A 57 -9.39 -13.30 -6.08
N PRO A 58 -9.64 -13.84 -4.88
CA PRO A 58 -9.11 -13.27 -3.65
C PRO A 58 -7.69 -13.76 -3.32
N ARG A 59 -7.21 -14.84 -3.94
CA ARG A 59 -5.95 -15.50 -3.59
C ARG A 59 -4.75 -14.82 -4.24
N ASN A 60 -3.89 -14.21 -3.42
CA ASN A 60 -2.74 -13.44 -3.91
C ASN A 60 -1.73 -14.28 -4.70
N GLU A 61 -1.63 -15.57 -4.41
CA GLU A 61 -0.76 -16.51 -5.11
C GLU A 61 -1.15 -16.68 -6.60
N VAL A 62 -2.44 -16.66 -6.93
CA VAL A 62 -2.93 -16.77 -8.32
C VAL A 62 -2.51 -15.54 -9.13
N TRP A 63 -2.58 -14.35 -8.52
CA TRP A 63 -2.05 -13.13 -9.14
C TRP A 63 -0.52 -13.19 -9.29
N GLY A 64 0.17 -13.82 -8.35
CA GLY A 64 1.62 -13.96 -8.35
C GLY A 64 2.17 -14.84 -9.47
N GLU A 65 1.38 -15.74 -10.05
CA GLU A 65 1.77 -16.54 -11.22
C GLU A 65 1.96 -15.65 -12.45
N ASN A 66 1.09 -14.65 -12.63
CA ASN A 66 1.19 -13.66 -13.70
C ASN A 66 2.15 -12.51 -13.37
N PHE A 67 2.24 -12.11 -12.09
CA PHE A 67 2.98 -10.94 -11.64
C PHE A 67 4.02 -11.26 -10.55
N PRO A 68 5.02 -12.13 -10.84
CA PRO A 68 5.91 -12.67 -9.81
C PRO A 68 6.74 -11.60 -9.09
N ARG A 69 7.17 -10.53 -9.77
CA ARG A 69 7.98 -9.46 -9.16
C ARG A 69 7.18 -8.66 -8.14
N GLN A 70 5.98 -8.23 -8.52
CA GLN A 70 5.05 -7.50 -7.65
C GLN A 70 4.67 -8.38 -6.46
N HIS A 71 4.28 -9.63 -6.70
CA HIS A 71 3.94 -10.56 -5.63
C HIS A 71 5.12 -10.83 -4.70
N GLN A 72 6.33 -11.03 -5.22
CA GLN A 72 7.51 -11.25 -4.39
C GLN A 72 7.81 -10.05 -3.48
N THR A 73 7.72 -8.82 -3.99
CA THR A 73 7.88 -7.62 -3.15
C THR A 73 6.75 -7.47 -2.14
N TYR A 74 5.50 -7.75 -2.54
CA TYR A 74 4.35 -7.74 -1.64
C TYR A 74 4.54 -8.71 -0.44
N ILE A 75 5.04 -9.92 -0.70
CA ILE A 75 5.29 -10.93 0.34
C ILE A 75 6.34 -10.45 1.36
N GLN A 76 7.19 -9.48 1.03
CA GLN A 76 8.12 -8.89 2.00
C GLN A 76 7.42 -8.13 3.12
N THR A 77 6.13 -7.77 2.99
CA THR A 77 5.34 -7.23 4.10
C THR A 77 5.18 -8.20 5.29
N LYS A 78 5.61 -9.47 5.13
CA LYS A 78 5.86 -10.41 6.24
C LYS A 78 6.96 -9.95 7.19
N ASP A 79 7.91 -9.16 6.70
CA ASP A 79 9.04 -8.67 7.48
C ASP A 79 8.56 -7.62 8.50
N THR A 80 8.80 -7.92 9.77
CA THR A 80 8.41 -7.11 10.92
C THR A 80 9.64 -6.63 11.71
N THR A 81 10.82 -6.70 11.10
CA THR A 81 12.09 -6.40 11.78
C THR A 81 12.41 -4.91 11.85
N PHE A 82 11.88 -4.10 10.93
CA PHE A 82 12.20 -2.69 10.86
C PHE A 82 11.61 -1.88 12.03
N ARG A 83 12.45 -1.03 12.62
CA ARG A 83 12.12 -0.10 13.70
C ARG A 83 12.75 1.26 13.42
N SER A 84 11.95 2.31 13.40
CA SER A 84 12.42 3.70 13.44
C SER A 84 12.22 4.28 14.85
N LYS A 85 12.53 5.57 15.02
CA LYS A 85 12.38 6.27 16.31
C LYS A 85 10.96 6.19 16.88
N TYR A 86 9.94 6.33 16.02
CA TYR A 86 8.55 6.41 16.46
C TYR A 86 7.70 5.21 16.03
N LEU A 87 7.91 4.71 14.80
CA LEU A 87 7.06 3.70 14.16
C LEU A 87 7.92 2.60 13.49
N GLY A 88 7.29 1.60 12.90
CA GLY A 88 7.99 0.54 12.18
C GLY A 88 7.03 -0.57 11.76
N THR A 89 7.57 -1.75 11.49
CA THR A 89 6.76 -2.94 11.19
C THR A 89 6.74 -3.96 12.33
N ALA A 90 7.50 -3.69 13.39
CA ALA A 90 7.50 -4.52 14.58
C ALA A 90 6.16 -4.46 15.32
N LEU A 91 5.74 -5.62 15.84
CA LEU A 91 4.59 -5.70 16.73
C LEU A 91 4.97 -5.07 18.08
N ILE A 92 4.31 -3.97 18.41
CA ILE A 92 4.50 -3.22 19.66
C ILE A 92 3.11 -3.06 20.27
N ASP A 93 2.96 -3.47 21.52
CA ASP A 93 1.77 -3.18 22.31
C ASP A 93 1.78 -1.68 22.64
N MET A 94 0.82 -0.95 22.08
CA MET A 94 0.72 0.48 22.29
C MET A 94 0.10 0.82 23.64
N LEU A 95 -0.62 -0.11 24.27
CA LEU A 95 -1.15 0.07 25.62
C LEU A 95 -0.06 -0.11 26.68
N ASP A 96 0.92 -0.98 26.43
CA ASP A 96 2.13 -1.09 27.28
C ASP A 96 3.03 0.15 27.11
N ARG A 97 3.22 0.60 25.86
CA ARG A 97 4.05 1.78 25.55
C ARG A 97 3.42 3.09 26.04
N GLU A 98 2.11 3.26 25.87
CA GLU A 98 1.36 4.46 26.25
C GLU A 98 0.13 4.10 27.11
N PRO A 99 0.32 3.77 28.40
CA PRO A 99 -0.76 3.25 29.26
C PRO A 99 -1.97 4.16 29.44
N ASP A 100 -1.80 5.47 29.25
CA ASP A 100 -2.90 6.44 29.31
C ASP A 100 -3.99 6.14 28.27
N MET A 101 -3.66 5.46 27.16
CA MET A 101 -4.65 5.02 26.17
C MET A 101 -5.71 4.09 26.76
N VAL A 102 -5.37 3.28 27.77
CA VAL A 102 -6.33 2.42 28.49
C VAL A 102 -7.37 3.28 29.21
N ILE A 103 -6.92 4.38 29.82
CA ILE A 103 -7.80 5.32 30.52
C ILE A 103 -8.63 6.07 29.49
N LEU A 104 -8.02 6.66 28.45
CA LEU A 104 -8.71 7.44 27.41
C LEU A 104 -9.80 6.66 26.66
N TRP A 105 -9.64 5.33 26.55
CA TRP A 105 -10.61 4.44 25.90
C TRP A 105 -11.38 3.57 26.88
N ALA A 106 -11.48 3.97 28.16
CA ALA A 106 -12.17 3.20 29.17
C ALA A 106 -13.63 2.94 28.77
N GLY A 107 -14.02 1.67 28.73
CA GLY A 107 -15.35 1.23 28.27
C GLY A 107 -15.41 0.86 26.78
N TYR A 108 -14.37 1.13 26.01
CA TYR A 108 -14.29 0.80 24.59
C TYR A 108 -13.30 -0.34 24.31
N ALA A 109 -13.51 -1.08 23.22
CA ALA A 109 -12.73 -2.28 22.90
C ALA A 109 -11.22 -2.00 22.78
N PHE A 110 -10.83 -0.80 22.35
CA PHE A 110 -9.42 -0.40 22.21
C PHE A 110 -8.66 -0.35 23.54
N SER A 111 -9.32 -0.19 24.68
CA SER A 111 -8.66 -0.29 26.01
C SER A 111 -8.20 -1.71 26.36
N ARG A 112 -8.62 -2.72 25.60
CA ARG A 112 -8.28 -4.13 25.85
C ARG A 112 -7.04 -4.59 25.09
N ASP A 113 -6.87 -4.06 23.88
CA ASP A 113 -5.76 -4.41 22.99
C ASP A 113 -5.68 -3.37 21.86
N TYR A 114 -4.51 -2.77 21.72
CA TYR A 114 -4.16 -1.90 20.61
C TYR A 114 -2.67 -2.03 20.33
N ASN A 115 -2.33 -2.51 19.12
CA ASN A 115 -0.97 -2.77 18.70
C ASN A 115 -0.59 -1.84 17.54
N GLN A 116 0.70 -1.52 17.43
CA GLN A 116 1.25 -0.85 16.27
C GLN A 116 0.94 -1.66 15.01
N ALA A 117 0.52 -0.98 13.94
CA ALA A 117 0.28 -1.61 12.65
C ALA A 117 1.58 -2.24 12.10
N ARG A 118 1.39 -3.29 11.30
CA ARG A 118 2.46 -3.97 10.55
C ARG A 118 1.99 -4.30 9.14
N GLY A 119 2.80 -5.02 8.37
CA GLY A 119 2.54 -5.26 6.95
C GLY A 119 1.20 -5.93 6.65
N HIS A 120 0.64 -5.58 5.48
CA HIS A 120 -0.67 -6.04 4.99
C HIS A 120 -0.88 -7.56 5.04
N TYR A 121 0.20 -8.34 4.88
CA TYR A 121 0.19 -9.79 5.02
C TYR A 121 -0.48 -10.28 6.33
N TYR A 122 -0.36 -9.52 7.41
CA TYR A 122 -0.88 -9.91 8.72
C TYR A 122 -2.31 -9.45 8.98
N ALA A 123 -2.95 -8.70 8.08
CA ALA A 123 -4.24 -8.05 8.32
C ALA A 123 -5.33 -9.01 8.85
N VAL A 124 -5.49 -10.19 8.23
CA VAL A 124 -6.45 -11.22 8.67
C VAL A 124 -6.00 -11.91 9.97
N LYS A 125 -4.70 -12.16 10.13
CA LYS A 125 -4.16 -12.77 11.36
C LYS A 125 -4.37 -11.85 12.56
N ASP A 126 -4.13 -10.56 12.40
CA ASP A 126 -4.16 -9.59 13.49
C ASP A 126 -5.58 -9.26 13.91
N ILE A 127 -6.53 -9.13 12.98
CA ILE A 127 -7.95 -8.96 13.34
C ILE A 127 -8.54 -10.21 14.01
N ARG A 128 -8.04 -11.41 13.70
CA ARG A 128 -8.46 -12.64 14.39
C ARG A 128 -7.89 -12.75 15.80
N ASN A 129 -6.69 -12.23 16.03
CA ASN A 129 -5.99 -12.36 17.30
C ASN A 129 -6.25 -11.22 18.27
N THR A 130 -6.71 -10.06 17.78
CA THR A 130 -6.90 -8.91 18.65
C THR A 130 -8.00 -9.14 19.68
N LEU A 131 -7.78 -8.71 20.94
CA LEU A 131 -8.79 -8.86 21.99
C LEU A 131 -10.04 -7.98 21.76
N ARG A 132 -9.98 -7.05 20.81
CA ARG A 132 -11.10 -6.19 20.42
C ARG A 132 -12.27 -6.95 19.80
N THR A 133 -12.01 -8.09 19.16
CA THR A 133 -13.04 -8.99 18.60
C THR A 133 -13.56 -10.00 19.63
N GLY A 134 -13.09 -9.93 20.89
CA GLY A 134 -13.64 -10.69 22.02
C GLY A 134 -15.03 -10.22 22.49
N VAL A 135 -15.60 -9.21 21.84
CA VAL A 135 -17.02 -8.81 21.94
C VAL A 135 -17.67 -8.94 20.57
N LYS A 136 -19.02 -8.91 20.52
CA LYS A 136 -19.74 -8.87 19.25
C LYS A 136 -19.30 -7.65 18.44
N GLN A 137 -18.76 -7.91 17.25
CA GLN A 137 -18.37 -6.90 16.26
C GLN A 137 -19.18 -7.11 14.97
N PRO A 138 -19.47 -6.04 14.21
CA PRO A 138 -20.12 -6.16 12.91
C PRO A 138 -19.15 -6.70 11.85
N ALA A 139 -19.68 -7.33 10.79
CA ALA A 139 -18.91 -7.77 9.64
C ALA A 139 -18.13 -6.63 8.97
N THR A 140 -18.57 -5.39 9.17
CA THR A 140 -17.88 -4.16 8.78
C THR A 140 -16.41 -4.14 9.20
N CYS A 141 -16.04 -4.78 10.31
CA CYS A 141 -14.65 -4.89 10.75
C CYS A 141 -13.74 -5.64 9.75
N TRP A 142 -14.30 -6.53 8.92
CA TRP A 142 -13.55 -7.23 7.86
C TRP A 142 -13.20 -6.32 6.68
N THR A 143 -13.96 -5.23 6.46
CA THR A 143 -13.95 -4.46 5.20
C THR A 143 -12.55 -4.10 4.74
N CYS A 144 -11.71 -3.62 5.65
CA CYS A 144 -10.36 -3.16 5.36
C CYS A 144 -9.28 -4.19 5.75
N LYS A 145 -9.55 -5.49 5.59
CA LYS A 145 -8.64 -6.58 6.04
C LYS A 145 -8.37 -7.67 5.02
N SER A 146 -9.18 -7.76 3.97
CA SER A 146 -9.17 -8.95 3.11
C SER A 146 -9.69 -8.68 1.70
N THR A 147 -9.08 -9.36 0.73
CA THR A 147 -9.57 -9.49 -0.65
C THR A 147 -10.85 -10.33 -0.76
N ASP A 148 -11.23 -11.09 0.26
CA ASP A 148 -12.52 -11.79 0.27
C ASP A 148 -13.70 -10.81 0.41
N VAL A 149 -13.47 -9.59 0.89
CA VAL A 149 -14.56 -8.63 1.13
C VAL A 149 -15.27 -8.22 -0.17
N PRO A 150 -14.59 -7.75 -1.24
CA PRO A 150 -15.28 -7.43 -2.49
C PRO A 150 -15.99 -8.63 -3.10
N ARG A 151 -15.39 -9.82 -3.01
CA ARG A 151 -16.01 -11.07 -3.46
C ARG A 151 -17.31 -11.35 -2.71
N LEU A 152 -17.29 -11.29 -1.38
CA LEU A 152 -18.48 -11.47 -0.54
C LEU A 152 -19.53 -10.39 -0.82
N MET A 153 -19.14 -9.12 -0.89
CA MET A 153 -20.05 -8.02 -1.25
C MET A 153 -20.71 -8.22 -2.61
N ASN A 154 -19.99 -8.80 -3.58
CA ASN A 154 -20.55 -9.16 -4.89
C ASN A 154 -21.52 -10.36 -4.81
N GLU A 155 -21.21 -11.38 -4.00
CA GLU A 155 -22.04 -12.59 -3.86
C GLU A 155 -23.33 -12.35 -3.07
N ILE A 156 -23.24 -11.68 -1.92
CA ILE A 156 -24.37 -11.51 -1.00
C ILE A 156 -24.99 -10.11 -1.03
N GLY A 157 -24.33 -9.14 -1.68
CA GLY A 157 -24.72 -7.73 -1.72
C GLY A 157 -24.10 -6.90 -0.60
N VAL A 158 -23.68 -5.68 -0.93
CA VAL A 158 -23.00 -4.73 -0.01
C VAL A 158 -23.80 -4.50 1.28
N ALA A 159 -25.09 -4.19 1.17
CA ALA A 159 -25.94 -3.96 2.33
C ALA A 159 -26.02 -5.20 3.23
N ASN A 160 -26.21 -6.39 2.65
CA ASN A 160 -26.30 -7.65 3.39
C ASN A 160 -24.98 -8.05 4.04
N PHE A 161 -23.84 -7.71 3.44
CA PHE A 161 -22.54 -7.89 4.06
C PHE A 161 -22.45 -7.14 5.39
N TYR A 162 -22.84 -5.85 5.43
CA TYR A 162 -22.75 -5.07 6.67
C TYR A 162 -23.73 -5.53 7.76
N LYS A 163 -24.89 -6.10 7.41
CA LYS A 163 -25.84 -6.66 8.39
C LYS A 163 -25.30 -7.88 9.16
N LYS A 164 -24.28 -8.56 8.62
CA LYS A 164 -23.70 -9.77 9.22
C LYS A 164 -22.87 -9.42 10.46
N GLY A 165 -22.72 -10.39 11.36
CA GLY A 165 -21.71 -10.34 12.41
C GLY A 165 -20.31 -10.66 11.88
N TRP A 166 -19.27 -10.18 12.57
CA TRP A 166 -17.88 -10.52 12.27
C TRP A 166 -17.63 -12.04 12.29
N LEU A 167 -18.24 -12.76 13.24
CA LEU A 167 -18.13 -14.22 13.32
C LEU A 167 -18.82 -14.96 12.16
N ASP A 168 -19.89 -14.40 11.61
CA ASP A 168 -20.71 -15.06 10.57
C ASP A 168 -19.97 -15.26 9.24
N LEU A 169 -18.90 -14.50 9.01
CA LEU A 169 -18.09 -14.53 7.80
C LEU A 169 -16.66 -15.01 8.05
N GLY A 170 -16.32 -15.39 9.29
CA GLY A 170 -14.94 -15.65 9.70
C GLY A 170 -14.29 -16.84 8.98
N ASP A 171 -15.09 -17.82 8.54
CA ASP A 171 -14.69 -18.99 7.75
C ASP A 171 -14.47 -18.68 6.27
N GLN A 172 -15.08 -17.60 5.76
CA GLN A 172 -14.99 -17.16 4.37
C GLN A 172 -13.93 -16.08 4.15
N VAL A 173 -13.58 -15.31 5.18
CA VAL A 173 -12.57 -14.25 5.12
C VAL A 173 -11.21 -14.80 5.53
N VAL A 174 -10.44 -15.33 4.58
CA VAL A 174 -9.19 -16.07 4.83
C VAL A 174 -7.98 -15.46 4.14
N ASN A 175 -8.18 -14.68 3.08
CA ASN A 175 -7.14 -14.05 2.30
C ASN A 175 -6.84 -12.65 2.84
N HIS A 176 -5.60 -12.33 3.18
CA HIS A 176 -5.24 -10.98 3.61
C HIS A 176 -5.29 -9.97 2.46
N ILE A 177 -5.30 -8.67 2.79
CA ILE A 177 -5.23 -7.55 1.84
C ILE A 177 -4.23 -7.84 0.72
N GLY A 178 -4.54 -7.54 -0.53
CA GLY A 178 -3.61 -7.78 -1.63
C GLY A 178 -4.09 -7.34 -3.01
N CYS A 179 -3.70 -8.08 -4.05
CA CYS A 179 -3.77 -7.62 -5.45
C CYS A 179 -5.18 -7.17 -5.85
N GLN A 180 -6.18 -7.99 -5.52
CA GLN A 180 -7.59 -7.79 -5.88
C GLN A 180 -8.19 -6.50 -5.30
N ASP A 181 -7.69 -6.02 -4.14
CA ASP A 181 -8.22 -4.82 -3.47
C ASP A 181 -7.96 -3.53 -4.28
N CYS A 182 -6.95 -3.54 -5.16
CA CYS A 182 -6.46 -2.35 -5.85
C CYS A 182 -6.37 -2.50 -7.37
N HIS A 183 -6.40 -3.72 -7.93
CA HIS A 183 -6.20 -3.94 -9.36
C HIS A 183 -7.37 -4.64 -10.02
N ASP A 184 -7.68 -4.19 -11.24
CA ASP A 184 -8.53 -4.92 -12.18
C ASP A 184 -7.80 -6.18 -12.70
N PRO A 185 -8.39 -7.38 -12.62
CA PRO A 185 -7.71 -8.62 -13.00
C PRO A 185 -7.46 -8.76 -14.50
N LYS A 186 -8.16 -7.99 -15.34
CA LYS A 186 -8.06 -8.08 -16.81
C LYS A 186 -7.10 -7.03 -17.36
N THR A 187 -7.18 -5.80 -16.87
CA THR A 187 -6.37 -4.68 -17.39
C THR A 187 -5.19 -4.31 -16.50
N MET A 188 -5.19 -4.74 -15.23
CA MET A 188 -4.27 -4.30 -14.17
C MET A 188 -4.36 -2.81 -13.82
N ASP A 189 -5.36 -2.11 -14.35
CA ASP A 189 -5.64 -0.73 -13.95
C ASP A 189 -5.98 -0.67 -12.46
N LEU A 190 -5.69 0.47 -11.85
CA LEU A 190 -6.07 0.72 -10.47
C LEU A 190 -7.60 0.82 -10.38
N ARG A 191 -8.19 0.11 -9.43
CA ARG A 191 -9.63 0.15 -9.15
C ARG A 191 -9.93 0.38 -7.69
N ILE A 192 -11.10 0.94 -7.41
CA ILE A 192 -11.67 1.03 -6.08
C ILE A 192 -12.67 -0.10 -5.91
N THR A 193 -12.48 -0.91 -4.88
CA THR A 193 -13.31 -2.07 -4.54
C THR A 193 -14.15 -1.82 -3.28
N ARG A 194 -13.88 -0.75 -2.52
CA ARG A 194 -14.65 -0.39 -1.31
C ARG A 194 -15.70 0.68 -1.60
N PRO A 195 -17.01 0.35 -1.52
CA PRO A 195 -18.08 1.29 -1.84
C PRO A 195 -18.08 2.56 -0.99
N ALA A 196 -17.74 2.46 0.30
CA ALA A 196 -17.74 3.59 1.24
C ALA A 196 -16.88 4.78 0.74
N PHE A 197 -15.75 4.50 0.08
CA PHE A 197 -14.91 5.52 -0.54
C PHE A 197 -15.64 6.26 -1.67
N VAL A 198 -16.24 5.51 -2.58
CA VAL A 198 -17.00 6.03 -3.73
C VAL A 198 -18.17 6.88 -3.23
N GLU A 199 -18.88 6.37 -2.22
CA GLU A 199 -20.05 6.99 -1.63
C GLU A 199 -19.70 8.30 -0.93
N ALA A 200 -18.60 8.35 -0.16
CA ALA A 200 -18.14 9.56 0.50
C ALA A 200 -17.80 10.68 -0.50
N PHE A 201 -17.05 10.36 -1.56
CA PHE A 201 -16.78 11.34 -2.63
C PHE A 201 -18.05 11.75 -3.38
N LYS A 202 -18.98 10.82 -3.61
CA LYS A 202 -20.28 11.13 -4.23
C LYS A 202 -21.09 12.11 -3.38
N ARG A 203 -21.09 11.96 -2.05
CA ARG A 203 -21.76 12.92 -1.13
C ARG A 203 -21.12 14.31 -1.18
N GLN A 204 -19.81 14.40 -1.45
CA GLN A 204 -19.12 15.66 -1.77
C GLN A 204 -19.38 16.18 -3.21
N GLY A 205 -20.21 15.51 -4.01
CA GLY A 205 -20.46 15.88 -5.41
C GLY A 205 -19.30 15.59 -6.36
N LYS A 206 -18.36 14.72 -5.97
CA LYS A 206 -17.19 14.33 -6.77
C LYS A 206 -17.39 12.96 -7.41
N ASP A 207 -17.03 12.88 -8.70
CA ASP A 207 -17.08 11.66 -9.48
C ASP A 207 -15.68 11.04 -9.57
N ILE A 208 -15.42 9.98 -8.80
CA ILE A 208 -14.11 9.33 -8.76
C ILE A 208 -13.74 8.60 -10.05
N THR A 209 -14.69 8.34 -10.97
CA THR A 209 -14.39 7.70 -12.25
C THR A 209 -13.54 8.59 -13.16
N LYS A 210 -13.48 9.89 -12.85
CA LYS A 210 -12.64 10.89 -13.52
C LYS A 210 -11.30 11.12 -12.83
N ALA A 211 -10.99 10.33 -11.79
CA ALA A 211 -9.72 10.45 -11.08
C ALA A 211 -8.55 10.22 -12.04
N THR A 212 -7.55 11.08 -11.94
CA THR A 212 -6.29 10.92 -12.65
C THR A 212 -5.52 9.72 -12.10
N HIS A 213 -4.58 9.18 -12.88
CA HIS A 213 -3.70 8.11 -12.40
C HIS A 213 -2.93 8.51 -11.12
N GLN A 214 -2.50 9.78 -11.01
CA GLN A 214 -1.81 10.28 -9.82
C GLN A 214 -2.72 10.34 -8.59
N GLU A 215 -4.00 10.65 -8.74
CA GLU A 215 -4.96 10.56 -7.64
C GLU A 215 -5.22 9.11 -7.24
N MET A 216 -5.35 8.20 -8.22
CA MET A 216 -5.55 6.77 -7.96
C MET A 216 -4.39 6.15 -7.17
N ARG A 217 -3.15 6.63 -7.37
CA ARG A 217 -1.96 6.27 -6.57
C ARG A 217 -2.06 6.64 -5.08
N THR A 218 -3.07 7.41 -4.69
CA THR A 218 -3.45 7.69 -3.31
C THR A 218 -4.80 7.05 -2.96
N TYR A 219 -5.80 7.12 -3.85
CA TYR A 219 -7.16 6.65 -3.56
C TYR A 219 -7.25 5.17 -3.26
N VAL A 220 -6.40 4.32 -3.85
CA VAL A 220 -6.36 2.90 -3.51
C VAL A 220 -5.99 2.65 -2.04
N CYS A 221 -5.21 3.55 -1.42
CA CYS A 221 -4.86 3.50 0.01
C CYS A 221 -6.03 4.04 0.87
N ALA A 222 -6.66 5.12 0.40
CA ALA A 222 -7.79 5.78 1.06
C ALA A 222 -9.09 4.95 1.04
N GLN A 223 -9.08 3.74 0.48
CA GLN A 223 -10.13 2.75 0.70
C GLN A 223 -10.19 2.28 2.17
N CYS A 224 -9.07 2.39 2.89
CA CYS A 224 -8.89 1.81 4.22
C CYS A 224 -8.19 2.74 5.22
N HIS A 225 -7.21 3.51 4.76
CA HIS A 225 -6.40 4.41 5.58
C HIS A 225 -7.06 5.78 5.77
N VAL A 226 -8.20 5.75 6.47
CA VAL A 226 -9.12 6.88 6.65
C VAL A 226 -9.80 6.83 8.01
N GLU A 227 -10.33 7.96 8.45
CA GLU A 227 -11.33 8.03 9.51
C GLU A 227 -12.64 7.40 9.05
N TYR A 228 -13.31 6.66 9.94
CA TYR A 228 -14.60 6.04 9.63
C TYR A 228 -15.44 5.82 10.87
N TYR A 229 -16.75 5.69 10.65
CA TYR A 229 -17.69 5.19 11.63
C TYR A 229 -18.66 4.18 11.04
N PHE A 230 -19.47 3.58 11.91
CA PHE A 230 -20.50 2.60 11.53
C PHE A 230 -21.89 3.20 11.66
N ALA A 231 -22.47 3.60 10.53
CA ALA A 231 -23.76 4.27 10.44
C ALA A 231 -24.94 3.31 10.65
N GLY A 232 -25.93 3.79 11.42
CA GLY A 232 -27.20 3.10 11.65
C GLY A 232 -27.10 1.78 12.41
N GLU A 233 -28.23 1.08 12.50
CA GLU A 233 -28.31 -0.24 13.16
C GLU A 233 -27.52 -1.31 12.42
N GLU A 234 -27.44 -1.19 11.09
CA GLU A 234 -26.73 -2.12 10.20
C GLU A 234 -25.22 -1.94 10.21
N LYS A 235 -24.70 -0.97 10.97
CA LYS A 235 -23.26 -0.68 11.12
C LYS A 235 -22.55 -0.50 9.78
N TYR A 236 -23.17 0.24 8.87
CA TYR A 236 -22.66 0.48 7.52
C TYR A 236 -21.40 1.35 7.55
N LEU A 237 -20.32 0.92 6.88
CA LEU A 237 -19.06 1.68 6.86
C LEU A 237 -19.26 3.04 6.18
N THR A 238 -18.99 4.12 6.90
CA THR A 238 -19.16 5.49 6.39
C THR A 238 -17.95 6.35 6.73
N PHE A 239 -17.47 7.13 5.76
CA PHE A 239 -16.41 8.12 5.99
C PHE A 239 -17.06 9.50 6.23
N PRO A 240 -16.78 10.20 7.34
CA PRO A 240 -17.47 11.42 7.75
C PRO A 240 -16.97 12.68 7.02
N TRP A 241 -16.86 12.60 5.69
CA TRP A 241 -16.17 13.63 4.89
C TRP A 241 -17.08 14.72 4.32
N ASP A 242 -18.36 14.71 4.65
CA ASP A 242 -19.35 15.56 3.97
C ASP A 242 -19.03 17.07 4.12
N ASN A 243 -18.43 17.47 5.25
CA ASN A 243 -18.03 18.85 5.52
C ASN A 243 -16.58 19.17 5.12
N GLY A 244 -15.72 18.16 4.95
CA GLY A 244 -14.30 18.35 4.67
C GLY A 244 -13.43 17.22 5.23
N PHE A 245 -12.14 17.49 5.40
CA PHE A 245 -11.15 16.52 5.89
C PHE A 245 -10.41 17.01 7.14
N SER A 246 -10.64 18.24 7.60
CA SER A 246 -10.02 18.70 8.85
C SER A 246 -10.68 18.01 10.04
N VAL A 247 -10.02 18.06 11.20
CA VAL A 247 -10.58 17.50 12.43
C VAL A 247 -11.87 18.23 12.78
N GLU A 248 -11.88 19.56 12.60
CA GLU A 248 -13.01 20.43 12.85
C GLU A 248 -14.19 20.12 11.92
N ASP A 249 -13.95 19.89 10.62
CA ASP A 249 -15.02 19.52 9.67
C ASP A 249 -15.68 18.18 10.05
N ILE A 250 -14.85 17.21 10.46
CA ILE A 250 -15.30 15.87 10.85
C ILE A 250 -16.02 15.91 12.21
N GLU A 251 -15.53 16.71 13.16
CA GLU A 251 -16.20 16.95 14.44
C GLU A 251 -17.57 17.60 14.22
N GLU A 252 -17.66 18.65 13.39
CA GLU A 252 -18.93 19.28 13.00
C GLU A 252 -19.88 18.28 12.32
N TYR A 253 -19.35 17.38 11.49
CA TYR A 253 -20.16 16.31 10.90
C TYR A 253 -20.79 15.42 11.98
N TYR A 254 -19.99 14.97 12.95
CA TYR A 254 -20.46 14.11 14.03
C TYR A 254 -21.44 14.81 14.97
N ASP A 255 -21.23 16.10 15.26
CA ASP A 255 -22.16 16.93 16.02
C ASP A 255 -23.53 17.01 15.35
N ASN A 256 -23.56 17.21 14.02
CA ASN A 256 -24.80 17.32 13.25
C ASN A 256 -25.66 16.04 13.25
N ILE A 257 -25.07 14.89 13.59
CA ILE A 257 -25.77 13.60 13.65
C ILE A 257 -25.82 13.02 15.07
N ASP A 258 -25.45 13.81 16.09
CA ASP A 258 -25.36 13.41 17.50
C ASP A 258 -24.60 12.08 17.68
N PHE A 259 -23.48 11.90 16.96
CA PHE A 259 -22.79 10.62 16.91
C PHE A 259 -21.98 10.33 18.17
N VAL A 260 -22.05 9.08 18.63
CA VAL A 260 -21.31 8.57 19.79
C VAL A 260 -20.83 7.15 19.49
N ASP A 261 -19.52 6.94 19.49
CA ASP A 261 -18.94 5.59 19.40
C ASP A 261 -19.15 4.82 20.70
N PHE A 262 -18.87 5.49 21.82
CA PHE A 262 -19.01 4.93 23.15
C PHE A 262 -19.17 6.00 24.22
N VAL A 263 -19.78 5.63 25.34
CA VAL A 263 -19.80 6.47 26.53
C VAL A 263 -18.62 6.07 27.41
N HIS A 264 -17.73 7.01 27.69
CA HIS A 264 -16.53 6.78 28.48
C HIS A 264 -16.88 6.25 29.89
N ALA A 265 -16.31 5.11 30.27
CA ALA A 265 -16.75 4.39 31.47
C ALA A 265 -16.45 5.13 32.77
N LEU A 266 -15.45 6.02 32.80
CA LEU A 266 -15.07 6.76 34.00
C LEU A 266 -15.81 8.09 34.10
N SER A 267 -15.64 8.96 33.10
CA SER A 267 -16.19 10.33 33.09
C SER A 267 -17.65 10.41 32.64
N LYS A 268 -18.18 9.37 31.99
CA LYS A 268 -19.52 9.32 31.38
C LYS A 268 -19.70 10.25 30.16
N THR A 269 -18.60 10.76 29.62
CA THR A 269 -18.59 11.60 28.41
C THR A 269 -18.96 10.75 27.18
N PRO A 270 -19.85 11.22 26.29
CA PRO A 270 -20.02 10.62 24.96
C PRO A 270 -18.76 10.89 24.12
N MET A 271 -18.15 9.83 23.59
CA MET A 271 -16.86 9.90 22.90
C MET A 271 -17.01 9.52 21.43
N ILE A 272 -16.21 10.19 20.60
CA ILE A 272 -15.89 9.80 19.23
C ILE A 272 -14.51 9.14 19.26
N LYS A 273 -14.33 8.06 18.49
CA LYS A 273 -13.05 7.38 18.34
C LYS A 273 -12.54 7.62 16.93
N ALA A 274 -11.48 8.42 16.79
CA ALA A 274 -10.77 8.50 15.52
C ALA A 274 -9.97 7.20 15.20
N GLN A 275 -9.93 6.77 13.94
CA GLN A 275 -9.08 5.68 13.44
C GLN A 275 -8.28 6.14 12.24
N HIS A 276 -6.95 5.96 12.33
CA HIS A 276 -5.98 6.09 11.22
C HIS A 276 -6.40 7.05 10.07
N PRO A 277 -6.59 8.36 10.35
CA PRO A 277 -7.00 9.37 9.37
C PRO A 277 -5.83 9.75 8.44
N ASP A 278 -5.14 8.75 7.89
CA ASP A 278 -3.87 8.95 7.19
C ASP A 278 -4.10 9.74 5.88
N PHE A 279 -5.16 9.43 5.15
CA PHE A 279 -5.52 10.16 3.93
C PHE A 279 -5.85 11.62 4.26
N GLU A 280 -6.73 11.87 5.22
CA GLU A 280 -7.20 13.18 5.64
C GLU A 280 -6.04 14.05 6.12
N LEU A 281 -5.20 13.52 7.01
CA LEU A 281 -4.02 14.21 7.50
C LEU A 281 -3.00 14.45 6.37
N SER A 282 -2.76 13.45 5.51
CA SER A 282 -1.81 13.59 4.40
C SER A 282 -2.22 14.69 3.41
N LYS A 283 -3.53 14.87 3.18
CA LYS A 283 -4.08 15.91 2.28
C LYS A 283 -3.73 17.31 2.75
N MET A 284 -3.63 17.52 4.06
CA MET A 284 -3.24 18.80 4.65
C MET A 284 -1.72 19.02 4.61
N GLY A 285 -0.92 17.97 4.42
CA GLY A 285 0.53 18.05 4.38
C GLY A 285 1.11 18.61 3.07
N ILE A 286 2.31 19.20 3.15
CA ILE A 286 2.99 19.83 2.01
C ILE A 286 3.20 18.86 0.84
N HIS A 287 3.46 17.58 1.10
CA HIS A 287 3.63 16.57 0.04
C HIS A 287 2.38 16.43 -0.83
N SER A 288 1.20 16.24 -0.21
CA SER A 288 -0.04 16.15 -0.98
C SER A 288 -0.42 17.47 -1.65
N GLN A 289 -0.14 18.63 -1.01
CA GLN A 289 -0.37 19.94 -1.63
C GLN A 289 0.50 20.15 -2.89
N ARG A 290 1.64 19.46 -2.99
CA ARG A 290 2.52 19.43 -4.17
C ARG A 290 2.25 18.25 -5.12
N GLY A 291 1.18 17.51 -4.90
CA GLY A 291 0.74 16.42 -5.78
C GLY A 291 1.49 15.10 -5.60
N VAL A 292 2.28 14.94 -4.53
CA VAL A 292 2.92 13.66 -4.17
C VAL A 292 1.86 12.68 -3.65
N ALA A 293 1.82 11.49 -4.24
CA ALA A 293 0.89 10.43 -3.88
C ALA A 293 1.45 9.49 -2.80
N CYS A 294 0.57 8.72 -2.15
CA CYS A 294 0.97 7.69 -1.19
C CYS A 294 2.00 6.72 -1.80
N ALA A 295 1.72 6.26 -3.02
CA ALA A 295 2.59 5.34 -3.74
C ALA A 295 3.95 5.93 -4.13
N ASP A 296 4.14 7.26 -4.12
CA ASP A 296 5.47 7.84 -4.41
C ASP A 296 6.47 7.54 -3.29
N CYS A 297 6.01 7.50 -2.04
CA CYS A 297 6.85 7.24 -0.87
C CYS A 297 6.81 5.77 -0.43
N HIS A 298 5.62 5.15 -0.44
CA HIS A 298 5.41 3.81 0.13
C HIS A 298 5.49 2.68 -0.88
N MET A 299 5.44 3.00 -2.17
CA MET A 299 5.56 2.04 -3.27
C MET A 299 6.50 2.57 -4.35
N PRO A 300 7.75 2.92 -4.00
CA PRO A 300 8.67 3.54 -4.94
C PRO A 300 8.99 2.58 -6.10
N TYR A 301 9.39 3.14 -7.22
CA TYR A 301 9.84 2.31 -8.33
C TYR A 301 11.15 1.61 -7.99
N MET A 302 11.29 0.37 -8.44
CA MET A 302 12.52 -0.39 -8.41
C MET A 302 12.87 -0.95 -9.78
N SER A 303 14.15 -1.28 -9.96
CA SER A 303 14.66 -1.83 -11.20
C SER A 303 15.31 -3.17 -10.97
N GLU A 304 14.90 -4.16 -11.75
CA GLU A 304 15.50 -5.50 -11.78
C GLU A 304 15.82 -5.80 -13.25
N GLY A 305 17.10 -5.91 -13.58
CA GLY A 305 17.53 -6.02 -14.97
C GLY A 305 17.10 -4.80 -15.81
N SER A 306 16.35 -5.04 -16.89
CA SER A 306 15.80 -3.99 -17.77
C SER A 306 14.38 -3.55 -17.38
N VAL A 307 13.84 -4.06 -16.27
CA VAL A 307 12.45 -3.86 -15.87
C VAL A 307 12.39 -2.82 -14.80
N LYS A 308 11.57 -1.78 -15.01
CA LYS A 308 11.11 -0.91 -13.94
C LYS A 308 9.73 -1.38 -13.50
N PHE A 309 9.53 -1.58 -12.20
CA PHE A 309 8.23 -1.94 -11.62
C PHE A 309 8.06 -1.27 -10.26
N THR A 310 6.83 -1.29 -9.76
CA THR A 310 6.47 -0.68 -8.48
C THR A 310 6.74 -1.66 -7.35
N ASP A 311 7.50 -1.24 -6.34
CA ASP A 311 7.72 -2.02 -5.12
C ASP A 311 6.40 -2.14 -4.33
N HIS A 312 5.96 -3.37 -4.05
CA HIS A 312 4.77 -3.62 -3.24
C HIS A 312 5.10 -3.97 -1.79
N HIS A 313 6.35 -3.80 -1.35
CA HIS A 313 6.71 -3.84 0.07
C HIS A 313 6.26 -2.54 0.76
N ILE A 314 4.94 -2.43 1.03
CA ILE A 314 4.35 -1.27 1.71
C ILE A 314 4.80 -1.26 3.17
N GLN A 315 5.63 -0.28 3.51
CA GLN A 315 6.29 -0.16 4.81
C GLN A 315 6.63 1.30 5.12
N SER A 316 7.35 1.54 6.23
CA SER A 316 7.92 2.84 6.53
C SER A 316 8.93 3.25 5.44
N PRO A 317 8.79 4.44 4.81
CA PRO A 317 9.74 4.94 3.80
C PRO A 317 11.16 5.12 4.35
N LEU A 318 11.32 5.24 5.67
CA LEU A 318 12.61 5.33 6.34
C LEU A 318 13.44 4.04 6.21
N ASN A 319 12.82 2.90 5.89
CA ASN A 319 13.57 1.67 5.59
C ASN A 319 14.18 1.67 4.18
N ASN A 320 13.83 2.66 3.33
CA ASN A 320 14.29 2.72 1.95
C ASN A 320 14.32 4.16 1.39
N MET A 321 15.02 5.05 2.09
CA MET A 321 15.01 6.48 1.79
C MET A 321 15.60 6.80 0.41
N SER A 322 16.61 6.04 -0.04
CA SER A 322 17.17 6.20 -1.38
C SER A 322 16.13 6.12 -2.51
N ARG A 323 15.15 5.23 -2.42
CA ARG A 323 14.09 5.09 -3.45
C ARG A 323 12.84 5.91 -3.14
N SER A 324 12.51 6.08 -1.86
CA SER A 324 11.29 6.79 -1.44
C SER A 324 11.46 8.31 -1.40
N CYS A 325 12.65 8.81 -1.05
CA CYS A 325 12.88 10.23 -0.78
C CYS A 325 13.91 10.84 -1.75
N GLN A 326 15.02 10.15 -2.00
CA GLN A 326 16.15 10.73 -2.76
C GLN A 326 15.91 10.80 -4.29
N VAL A 327 14.75 10.36 -4.76
CA VAL A 327 14.27 10.63 -6.12
C VAL A 327 13.87 12.10 -6.33
N CYS A 328 13.56 12.81 -5.24
CA CYS A 328 13.19 14.23 -5.24
C CYS A 328 14.16 15.09 -4.40
N HIS A 329 14.66 14.53 -3.31
CA HIS A 329 15.53 15.20 -2.34
C HIS A 329 17.01 14.87 -2.59
N ARG A 330 17.90 15.85 -2.51
CA ARG A 330 19.35 15.66 -2.79
C ARG A 330 20.18 15.50 -1.53
N GLU A 331 19.57 15.67 -0.38
CA GLU A 331 20.16 15.56 0.94
C GLU A 331 20.51 14.11 1.30
N SER A 332 21.41 13.94 2.27
CA SER A 332 21.77 12.62 2.78
C SER A 332 20.59 11.97 3.51
N GLU A 333 20.53 10.64 3.54
CA GLU A 333 19.49 9.92 4.30
C GLU A 333 19.47 10.32 5.78
N LEU A 334 20.65 10.58 6.36
CA LEU A 334 20.78 11.03 7.75
C LEU A 334 20.14 12.41 7.96
N ASP A 335 20.33 13.36 7.04
CA ASP A 335 19.77 14.70 7.17
C ASP A 335 18.26 14.70 6.93
N LEU A 336 17.79 13.90 5.98
CA LEU A 336 16.36 13.68 5.78
C LEU A 336 15.72 13.02 7.02
N THR A 337 16.39 12.06 7.65
CA THR A 337 15.91 11.39 8.87
C THR A 337 15.79 12.36 10.04
N LYS A 338 16.62 13.41 10.13
CA LYS A 338 16.50 14.41 11.21
C LYS A 338 15.28 15.31 11.06
N ASN A 339 14.75 15.44 9.85
CA ASN A 339 13.61 16.31 9.53
C ASN A 339 12.25 15.60 9.69
N VAL A 340 12.25 14.31 10.04
CA VAL A 340 11.08 13.44 10.21
C VAL A 340 11.13 12.81 11.60
#